data_AF-A0A165GEP4-F1
#
_entry.id   AF-A0A165GEP4-F1
#
_cell.length_a   1.000
_cell.length_b   1.000
_cell.length_c   1.000
_cell.angle_alpha   90.00
_cell.angle_beta   90.00
_cell.angle_gamma   90.00
#
_symmetry.space_group_name_H-M   'P 1'
#
loop_
_entity.id
_entity.type
_entity.pdbx_description
1 polymer ?
#
loop_
_entity_poly.entity_id
_entity_poly.type
_entity_poly.pdbx_seq_one_letter_code
_entity_poly.pdbx_strand_id
1 'polypeptide(L)'
;MFAVRSFLLAFLVALVLAVFAPQSGVNALPSDRYAVLLESRAAPSYYDSKHLESYDVYHARYIALECANYHDTKFFKVCCGPLAKGKALSTRPDICDPATYEDCEEDDA
;
A
#
# COMPACT_ATOMS: atom_id res chain seq x y z
N MET A 1 46.19 -48.30 -13.91
CA MET A 1 45.69 -47.88 -12.57
C MET A 1 44.87 -46.60 -12.73
N PHE A 2 43.68 -46.70 -13.31
CA PHE A 2 42.79 -45.57 -13.62
C PHE A 2 41.37 -45.91 -13.16
N ALA A 3 41.15 -46.03 -11.84
CA ALA A 3 39.82 -46.48 -11.36
C ALA A 3 39.39 -45.95 -9.98
N VAL A 4 40.13 -45.04 -9.35
CA VAL A 4 39.78 -44.58 -7.97
C VAL A 4 39.47 -43.08 -7.90
N ARG A 5 39.87 -42.28 -8.89
CA ARG A 5 39.69 -40.82 -8.86
C ARG A 5 38.38 -40.31 -9.46
N SER A 6 37.63 -41.16 -10.16
CA SER A 6 36.41 -40.74 -10.89
C SER A 6 35.13 -40.82 -10.07
N PHE A 7 35.13 -41.53 -8.94
CA PHE A 7 33.93 -41.69 -8.10
C PHE A 7 33.73 -40.56 -7.09
N LEU A 8 34.78 -39.82 -6.72
CA LEU A 8 34.71 -38.73 -5.73
C LEU A 8 34.15 -37.42 -6.30
N LEU A 9 34.28 -37.19 -7.60
CA LEU A 9 33.78 -35.96 -8.24
C LEU A 9 32.29 -36.01 -8.60
N ALA A 10 31.69 -37.20 -8.68
CA ALA A 10 30.27 -37.35 -9.00
C ALA A 10 29.35 -37.12 -7.79
N PHE A 11 29.85 -37.26 -6.55
CA PHE A 11 29.02 -37.08 -5.35
C PHE A 11 28.94 -35.65 -4.82
N LEU A 12 29.88 -34.76 -5.18
CA LEU A 12 29.84 -33.37 -4.71
C LEU A 12 28.89 -32.46 -5.51
N VAL A 13 28.51 -32.83 -6.73
CA VAL A 13 27.62 -32.00 -7.57
C VAL A 13 26.14 -32.19 -7.20
N ALA A 14 25.77 -33.33 -6.60
CA ALA A 14 24.38 -33.65 -6.31
C ALA A 14 23.81 -32.99 -5.03
N LEU A 15 24.65 -32.39 -4.18
CA LEU A 15 24.19 -31.84 -2.88
C LEU A 15 23.84 -30.33 -2.93
N VAL A 16 24.13 -29.63 -4.03
CA VAL A 16 23.92 -28.16 -4.13
C VAL A 16 22.58 -27.80 -4.80
N LEU A 17 21.84 -28.76 -5.37
CA LEU A 17 20.62 -28.45 -6.16
C LEU A 17 19.28 -28.57 -5.41
N ALA A 18 19.27 -28.78 -4.09
CA ALA A 18 18.03 -29.02 -3.34
C ALA A 18 17.63 -27.89 -2.36
N VAL A 19 18.24 -26.69 -2.42
CA VAL A 19 17.95 -25.60 -1.46
C VAL A 19 17.09 -24.46 -2.03
N PHE A 20 16.85 -24.43 -3.35
CA PHE A 20 15.97 -23.41 -3.95
C PHE A 20 14.60 -24.00 -4.29
N ALA A 21 13.82 -24.38 -3.27
CA ALA A 21 12.38 -24.43 -3.43
C ALA A 21 11.87 -22.98 -3.29
N PRO A 22 11.29 -22.36 -4.33
CA PRO A 22 10.58 -21.09 -4.14
C PRO A 22 9.36 -21.40 -3.27
N GLN A 23 9.45 -21.02 -2.00
CA GLN A 23 8.28 -20.92 -1.14
C GLN A 23 7.44 -19.76 -1.68
N SER A 24 6.52 -20.05 -2.60
CA SER A 24 5.40 -19.16 -2.96
C SER A 24 4.44 -19.09 -1.78
N GLY A 25 4.93 -18.52 -0.67
CA GLY A 25 4.13 -18.14 0.48
C GLY A 25 3.38 -16.87 0.16
N VAL A 26 2.37 -16.97 -0.72
CA VAL A 26 1.29 -15.98 -0.71
C VAL A 26 0.47 -16.23 0.56
N ASN A 27 0.94 -15.64 1.66
CA ASN A 27 0.08 -15.44 2.82
C ASN A 27 -1.02 -14.49 2.36
N ALA A 28 -2.13 -15.04 1.86
CA ALA A 28 -3.37 -14.30 1.76
C ALA A 28 -3.73 -13.90 3.19
N LEU A 29 -3.42 -12.65 3.55
CA LEU A 29 -3.88 -12.05 4.80
C LEU A 29 -5.40 -12.26 4.88
N PRO A 30 -5.91 -12.84 5.98
CA PRO A 30 -7.33 -13.07 6.13
C PRO A 30 -8.08 -11.73 6.00
N SER A 31 -8.93 -11.67 4.98
CA SER A 31 -9.74 -10.52 4.55
C SER A 31 -10.64 -9.95 5.66
N ASP A 32 -10.80 -10.69 6.76
CA ASP A 32 -11.64 -10.31 7.89
C ASP A 32 -11.09 -9.11 8.68
N ARG A 33 -9.78 -8.83 8.61
CA ARG A 33 -9.19 -7.64 9.26
C ARG A 33 -9.53 -6.34 8.54
N TYR A 34 -9.83 -6.39 7.23
CA TYR A 34 -10.25 -5.20 6.49
C TYR A 34 -11.71 -4.81 6.79
N ALA A 35 -12.58 -5.81 7.03
CA ALA A 35 -13.97 -5.55 7.39
C ALA A 35 -14.11 -4.82 8.74
N VAL A 36 -13.21 -5.08 9.70
CA VAL A 36 -13.21 -4.43 11.02
C VAL A 36 -12.67 -2.99 10.97
N LEU A 37 -11.87 -2.65 9.95
CA LEU A 37 -11.45 -1.26 9.70
C LEU A 37 -12.50 -0.45 8.89
N LEU A 38 -13.43 -1.14 8.23
CA LEU A 38 -14.56 -0.58 7.47
C LEU A 38 -15.77 -0.20 8.32
N GLU A 39 -15.74 -0.50 9.62
CA GLU A 39 -16.43 0.34 10.63
C GLU A 39 -15.66 1.68 10.81
N SER A 40 -15.10 2.17 9.70
CA SER A 40 -14.50 3.46 9.50
C SER A 40 -15.57 4.49 9.78
N ARG A 41 -15.41 5.21 10.90
CA ARG A 41 -16.12 6.44 11.30
C ARG A 41 -17.23 6.80 10.31
N ALA A 42 -18.45 6.33 10.58
CA ALA A 42 -19.57 6.53 9.67
C ALA A 42 -19.59 7.97 9.18
N ALA A 43 -19.77 8.15 7.86
CA ALA A 43 -19.85 9.47 7.26
C ALA A 43 -20.83 10.35 8.05
N PRO A 44 -20.48 11.61 8.38
CA PRO A 44 -21.40 12.50 9.07
C PRO A 44 -22.73 12.61 8.31
N SER A 45 -23.85 12.76 9.02
CA SER A 45 -25.19 12.80 8.42
C SER A 45 -25.39 13.90 7.37
N TYR A 46 -24.56 14.94 7.41
CA TYR A 46 -24.56 16.05 6.46
C TYR A 46 -23.61 15.84 5.26
N TYR A 47 -22.89 14.72 5.19
CA TYR A 47 -22.00 14.43 4.06
C TYR A 47 -22.80 14.09 2.80
N ASP A 48 -22.61 14.87 1.74
CA ASP A 48 -23.36 14.71 0.50
C ASP A 48 -22.76 13.62 -0.41
N SER A 49 -23.00 12.36 -0.05
CA SER A 49 -22.55 11.18 -0.82
C SER A 49 -23.13 11.08 -2.24
N LYS A 50 -24.15 11.89 -2.57
CA LYS A 50 -24.72 11.94 -3.93
C LYS A 50 -23.85 12.77 -4.88
N HIS A 51 -23.22 13.84 -4.39
CA HIS A 51 -22.46 14.79 -5.21
C HIS A 51 -20.95 14.80 -4.93
N LEU A 52 -20.51 14.21 -3.82
CA LEU A 52 -19.11 14.09 -3.46
C LEU A 52 -18.59 12.67 -3.70
N GLU A 53 -17.26 12.50 -3.65
CA GLU A 53 -16.62 11.19 -3.61
C GLU A 53 -17.07 10.35 -2.39
N SER A 54 -16.63 9.09 -2.31
CA SER A 54 -16.88 8.28 -1.11
C SER A 54 -16.25 8.93 0.12
N TYR A 55 -16.97 8.96 1.24
CA TYR A 55 -16.45 9.50 2.49
C TYR A 55 -15.17 8.78 2.92
N ASP A 56 -15.11 7.46 2.80
CA ASP A 56 -13.93 6.69 3.20
C ASP A 56 -12.69 7.08 2.38
N VAL A 57 -12.86 7.30 1.07
CA VAL A 57 -11.78 7.72 0.18
C VAL A 57 -11.31 9.14 0.53
N TYR A 58 -12.25 10.06 0.72
CA TYR A 58 -11.96 11.42 1.16
C TYR A 58 -11.24 11.44 2.51
N HIS A 59 -11.76 10.70 3.49
CA HIS A 59 -11.29 10.72 4.88
C HIS A 59 -9.93 10.03 5.02
N ALA A 60 -9.68 8.95 4.29
CA ALA A 60 -8.36 8.34 4.21
C ALA A 60 -7.31 9.32 3.69
N ARG A 61 -7.62 10.04 2.60
CA ARG A 61 -6.73 11.07 2.06
C ARG A 61 -6.55 12.25 3.03
N TYR A 62 -7.60 12.67 3.72
CA TYR A 62 -7.54 13.71 4.74
C TYR A 62 -6.53 13.36 5.85
N ILE A 63 -6.52 12.10 6.30
CA ILE A 63 -5.58 11.60 7.29
C ILE A 63 -4.16 11.55 6.71
N ALA A 64 -3.99 10.99 5.51
CA ALA A 64 -2.68 10.81 4.89
C ALA A 64 -1.96 12.14 4.59
N LEU A 65 -2.71 13.21 4.30
CA LEU A 65 -2.18 14.56 4.09
C LEU A 65 -2.10 15.39 5.39
N GLU A 66 -2.33 14.78 6.54
CA GLU A 66 -2.37 15.44 7.86
C GLU A 66 -3.23 16.71 7.88
N CYS A 67 -4.36 16.69 7.19
CA CYS A 67 -5.14 17.90 6.94
C CYS A 67 -5.63 18.63 8.20
N ALA A 68 -5.71 17.92 9.34
CA ALA A 68 -6.01 18.52 10.64
C ALA A 68 -4.96 19.55 11.11
N ASN A 69 -3.73 19.50 10.60
CA ASN A 69 -2.64 20.41 10.96
C ASN A 69 -2.60 21.69 10.11
N TYR A 70 -3.34 21.73 9.00
CA TYR A 70 -3.19 22.77 7.98
C TYR A 70 -4.40 23.68 7.82
N HIS A 71 -5.31 23.73 8.79
CA HIS A 71 -6.49 24.61 8.73
C HIS A 71 -6.12 26.07 8.38
N ASP A 72 -7.02 26.75 7.67
CA ASP A 72 -6.88 28.13 7.17
C ASP A 72 -5.72 28.40 6.17
N THR A 73 -4.94 27.38 5.82
CA THR A 73 -3.88 27.51 4.82
C THR A 73 -4.39 27.35 3.38
N LYS A 74 -3.54 27.71 2.41
CA LYS A 74 -3.79 27.40 0.99
C LYS A 74 -3.79 25.90 0.72
N PHE A 75 -2.90 25.14 1.38
CA PHE A 75 -2.84 23.69 1.24
C PHE A 75 -4.18 23.04 1.61
N PHE A 76 -4.76 23.42 2.74
CA PHE A 76 -6.04 22.88 3.17
C PHE A 76 -7.17 23.17 2.17
N LYS A 77 -7.24 24.41 1.66
CA LYS A 77 -8.26 24.81 0.68
C LYS A 77 -8.14 24.04 -0.64
N VAL A 78 -6.91 23.67 -1.03
CA VAL A 78 -6.64 23.02 -2.32
C VAL A 78 -6.71 21.49 -2.20
N CYS A 79 -6.16 20.91 -1.14
CA CYS A 79 -5.93 19.47 -1.00
C CYS A 79 -6.85 18.76 -0.01
N CYS A 80 -7.38 19.45 1.01
CA CYS A 80 -8.05 18.80 2.14
C CYS A 80 -9.58 18.75 2.05
N GLY A 81 -10.16 19.27 0.97
CA GLY A 81 -11.59 19.12 0.70
C GLY A 81 -11.94 17.77 0.04
N PRO A 82 -13.22 17.37 0.05
CA PRO A 82 -13.71 16.30 -0.81
C PRO A 82 -13.68 16.73 -2.28
N LEU A 83 -13.54 15.75 -3.16
CA LEU A 83 -13.71 15.87 -4.60
C LEU A 83 -15.20 15.79 -4.94
N ALA A 84 -15.60 16.48 -6.01
CA ALA A 84 -16.90 16.23 -6.62
C ALA A 84 -16.92 14.80 -7.20
N LYS A 85 -18.10 14.17 -7.18
CA LYS A 85 -18.29 12.80 -7.64
C LYS A 85 -17.80 12.63 -9.07
N GLY A 86 -17.00 11.57 -9.29
CA GLY A 86 -16.40 11.26 -10.59
C GLY A 86 -15.18 12.13 -10.95
N LYS A 87 -14.75 13.06 -10.10
CA LYS A 87 -13.45 13.73 -10.27
C LYS A 87 -12.32 12.84 -9.74
N ALA A 88 -11.21 12.85 -10.45
CA ALA A 88 -10.00 12.12 -10.08
C ALA A 88 -9.07 13.00 -9.24
N LEU A 89 -8.24 12.39 -8.39
CA LEU A 89 -7.24 13.10 -7.60
C LEU A 89 -6.24 13.85 -8.49
N SER A 90 -5.93 13.32 -9.67
CA SER A 90 -5.10 13.97 -10.70
C SER A 90 -5.64 15.29 -11.23
N THR A 91 -6.87 15.68 -10.88
CA THR A 91 -7.39 17.03 -11.15
C THR A 91 -6.89 18.07 -10.15
N ARG A 92 -6.22 17.64 -9.08
CA ARG A 92 -5.54 18.49 -8.10
C ARG A 92 -4.05 18.59 -8.41
N PRO A 93 -3.34 19.59 -7.87
CA PRO A 93 -1.88 19.64 -7.93
C PRO A 93 -1.25 18.41 -7.25
N ASP A 94 -0.07 18.01 -7.72
CA ASP A 94 0.63 16.81 -7.25
C ASP A 94 0.87 16.78 -5.74
N ILE A 95 1.07 17.94 -5.10
CA ILE A 95 1.21 18.08 -3.63
C ILE A 95 0.00 17.56 -2.83
N CYS A 96 -1.15 17.37 -3.49
CA CYS A 96 -2.35 16.80 -2.89
C CYS A 96 -2.42 15.27 -2.99
N ASP A 97 -1.46 14.62 -3.64
CA ASP A 97 -1.38 13.17 -3.75
C ASP A 97 -0.53 12.61 -2.59
N PRO A 98 -1.11 11.80 -1.68
CA PRO A 98 -0.35 11.16 -0.61
C PRO A 98 0.82 10.31 -1.10
N ALA A 99 0.74 9.76 -2.32
CA ALA A 99 1.81 8.95 -2.90
C ALA A 99 3.04 9.77 -3.33
N THR A 100 2.93 11.10 -3.39
CA THR A 100 4.06 11.99 -3.68
C THR A 100 4.88 12.33 -2.44
N TYR A 101 4.37 12.00 -1.25
CA TYR A 101 5.16 11.99 -0.03
C TYR A 101 5.85 10.63 0.02
N GLU A 102 7.05 10.56 -0.56
CA GLU A 102 7.98 9.45 -0.38
C GLU A 102 8.36 9.36 1.10
N ASP A 103 7.63 8.60 1.89
CA ASP A 103 8.15 8.09 3.16
C ASP A 103 7.41 6.82 3.62
N CYS A 104 7.76 5.72 2.96
CA CYS A 104 7.83 4.38 3.53
C CYS A 104 8.96 3.68 2.76
N GLU A 105 10.21 4.10 2.94
CA GLU A 105 11.32 3.18 2.69
C GLU A 105 11.15 2.02 3.68
N GLU A 106 10.60 0.93 3.17
CA GLU A 106 10.65 -0.38 3.81
C GLU A 106 12.13 -0.81 3.74
N ASP A 107 12.92 -0.30 4.68
CA ASP A 107 14.31 -0.70 4.94
C ASP A 107 14.32 -2.14 5.48
N ASP A 108 13.97 -3.08 4.60
CA ASP A 108 14.19 -4.52 4.80
C ASP A 108 15.52 -4.92 4.12
N ALA A 109 16.63 -4.76 4.84
CA ALA A 109 17.93 -5.35 4.51
C ALA A 109 18.56 -6.06 5.72
#